data_AF-A0A9D1HES6-F1
#
_entry.id   AF-A0A9D1HES6-F1
#
_cell.length_a   1.000
_cell.length_b   1.000
_cell.length_c   1.000
_cell.angle_alpha   90.00
_cell.angle_beta   90.00
_cell.angle_gamma   90.00
#
_symmetry.space_group_name_H-M   'P 1'
#
loop_
_entity.id
_entity.type
_entity.pdbx_description
1 polymer ?
#
loop_
_entity_poly.entity_id
_entity_poly.type
_entity_poly.pdbx_seq_one_letter_code
_entity_poly.pdbx_strand_id
1 'polypeptide(L)'
;MPTGAIGLLRQIIMEVVLADMVSFIPLLGYWASCSGTSLVQRLILSPDGLTYTGYSGSMEERVEYAYRLIRLDAWQMGKRSIRIQGSFDKITRDFAGHSRRRVVKNLRVPRTFTEKQERILVGFLERYTDRPVICTDKI
;
A
#
# COMPACT_ATOMS: atom_id res chain seq x y z
N MET A 1 -58.71 24.00 -15.36
CA MET A 1 -57.53 24.22 -14.48
C MET A 1 -57.00 22.86 -14.01
N PRO A 2 -55.97 22.28 -14.65
CA PRO A 2 -55.39 21.01 -14.24
C PRO A 2 -54.05 21.26 -13.53
N THR A 3 -54.06 21.78 -12.32
CA THR A 3 -52.85 22.02 -11.51
C THR A 3 -52.52 20.84 -10.59
N GLY A 4 -53.46 19.94 -10.33
CA GLY A 4 -53.28 18.81 -9.41
C GLY A 4 -52.40 17.68 -9.97
N ALA A 5 -52.63 17.24 -11.22
CA ALA A 5 -51.95 16.07 -11.78
C ALA A 5 -50.45 16.30 -12.03
N ILE A 6 -50.08 17.50 -12.51
CA ILE A 6 -48.68 17.89 -12.75
C ILE A 6 -47.94 18.04 -11.41
N GLY A 7 -48.60 18.60 -10.39
CA GLY A 7 -48.03 18.71 -9.05
C GLY A 7 -47.77 17.34 -8.41
N LEU A 8 -48.71 16.41 -8.57
CA LEU A 8 -48.62 15.05 -8.04
C LEU A 8 -47.52 14.22 -8.75
N LEU A 9 -47.43 14.34 -10.08
CA LEU A 9 -46.34 13.74 -10.86
C LEU A 9 -44.97 14.27 -10.42
N ARG A 10 -44.86 15.59 -10.19
CA ARG A 10 -43.62 16.23 -9.73
C ARG A 10 -43.23 15.77 -8.32
N GLN A 11 -44.18 15.57 -7.42
CA GLN A 11 -43.92 15.01 -6.09
C GLN A 11 -43.40 13.57 -6.18
N ILE A 12 -44.05 12.71 -6.97
CA ILE A 12 -43.61 11.32 -7.15
C ILE A 12 -42.19 11.26 -7.71
N ILE A 13 -41.88 12.07 -8.73
CA ILE A 13 -40.53 12.14 -9.31
C ILE A 13 -39.52 12.59 -8.24
N MET A 14 -39.86 13.60 -7.44
CA MET A 14 -38.96 14.10 -6.40
C MET A 14 -38.68 13.06 -5.31
N GLU A 15 -39.68 12.26 -4.92
CA GLU A 15 -39.51 11.17 -3.95
C GLU A 15 -38.64 10.04 -4.51
N VAL A 16 -38.83 9.66 -5.78
CA VAL A 16 -38.00 8.63 -6.43
C VAL A 16 -36.54 9.09 -6.52
N VAL A 17 -36.28 10.35 -6.88
CA VAL A 17 -34.92 10.92 -6.92
C VAL A 17 -34.30 10.93 -5.52
N LEU A 18 -35.06 11.29 -4.48
CA LEU A 18 -34.59 11.27 -3.10
C LEU A 18 -34.23 9.86 -2.63
N ALA A 19 -35.08 8.88 -2.92
CA ALA A 19 -34.82 7.48 -2.60
C ALA A 19 -33.57 6.95 -3.32
N ASP A 20 -33.41 7.30 -4.60
CA ASP A 20 -32.24 6.92 -5.40
C ASP A 20 -30.96 7.54 -4.82
N MET A 21 -30.96 8.83 -4.48
CA MET A 21 -29.82 9.49 -3.84
C MET A 21 -29.43 8.84 -2.50
N VAL A 22 -30.41 8.44 -1.68
CA VAL A 22 -30.14 7.72 -0.42
C VAL A 22 -29.57 6.33 -0.68
N SER A 23 -29.97 5.66 -1.77
CA SER A 23 -29.44 4.35 -2.16
C SER A 23 -27.95 4.36 -2.52
N PHE A 24 -27.38 5.52 -2.87
CA PHE A 24 -25.95 5.68 -3.13
C PHE A 24 -25.11 5.85 -1.84
N ILE A 25 -25.71 6.07 -0.68
CA ILE A 25 -24.99 6.27 0.59
C ILE A 25 -24.08 5.08 0.94
N PRO A 26 -24.52 3.80 0.85
CA PRO A 26 -23.65 2.65 1.09
C PRO A 26 -22.48 2.57 0.10
N LEU A 27 -22.73 2.91 -1.17
CA LEU A 27 -21.69 2.92 -2.19
C LEU A 27 -20.65 4.02 -1.93
N LEU A 28 -21.08 5.19 -1.47
CA LEU A 28 -20.20 6.28 -1.05
C LEU A 28 -19.40 5.91 0.20
N GLY A 29 -20.01 5.22 1.17
CA GLY A 29 -19.31 4.72 2.35
C GLY A 29 -18.25 3.66 1.98
N TYR A 30 -18.58 2.76 1.07
CA TYR A 30 -17.64 1.80 0.51
C TYR A 30 -16.51 2.48 -0.26
N TRP A 31 -16.84 3.47 -1.11
CA TRP A 31 -15.85 4.25 -1.84
C TRP A 31 -14.94 5.04 -0.91
N ALA A 32 -15.46 5.71 0.12
CA ALA A 32 -14.67 6.44 1.12
C ALA A 32 -13.73 5.51 1.89
N SER A 33 -14.18 4.29 2.20
CA SER A 33 -13.35 3.25 2.83
C SER A 33 -12.23 2.76 1.89
N CYS A 34 -12.50 2.73 0.57
CA CYS A 34 -11.55 2.28 -0.46
C CYS A 34 -10.62 3.39 -1.00
N SER A 35 -11.04 4.66 -1.03
CA SER A 35 -10.37 5.71 -1.82
C SER A 35 -9.06 6.23 -1.22
N GLY A 36 -8.86 6.05 0.09
CA GLY A 36 -7.63 6.41 0.80
C GLY A 36 -6.73 5.23 1.17
N THR A 37 -7.16 4.00 0.85
CA THR A 37 -6.59 2.76 1.40
C THR A 37 -5.93 1.89 0.34
N SER A 38 -5.60 2.47 -0.81
CA SER A 38 -4.90 1.76 -1.88
C SER A 38 -3.66 1.06 -1.31
N LEU A 39 -3.51 -0.22 -1.69
CA LEU A 39 -2.48 -1.19 -1.29
C LEU A 39 -1.06 -0.77 -1.73
N VAL A 40 -0.69 0.48 -1.50
CA VAL A 40 0.60 1.02 -1.93
C VAL A 40 1.64 0.54 -0.96
N GLN A 41 2.45 -0.39 -1.44
CA GLN A 41 3.71 -0.74 -0.81
C GLN A 41 4.63 0.48 -0.86
N ARG A 42 5.21 0.85 0.28
CA ARG A 42 6.10 2.01 0.37
C ARG A 42 7.47 1.57 0.85
N LEU A 43 8.49 2.20 0.28
CA LEU A 43 9.87 2.02 0.71
C LEU A 43 10.37 3.38 1.19
N ILE A 44 10.64 3.49 2.49
CA ILE A 44 11.07 4.71 3.14
C ILE A 44 12.53 4.54 3.55
N LEU A 45 13.36 5.46 3.07
CA LEU A 45 14.74 5.61 3.51
C LEU A 45 14.79 6.75 4.52
N SER A 46 15.19 6.42 5.73
CA SER A 46 15.39 7.37 6.83
C SER A 46 16.85 7.29 7.29
N PRO A 47 17.35 8.29 8.05
CA PRO A 47 18.68 8.20 8.66
C PRO A 47 18.86 6.91 9.48
N ASP A 48 17.79 6.45 10.12
CA ASP A 48 17.75 5.24 10.96
C ASP A 48 17.67 3.92 10.18
N GLY A 49 17.61 3.98 8.84
CA GLY A 49 17.63 2.80 7.97
C GLY A 49 16.47 2.68 6.98
N LEU A 50 16.28 1.47 6.47
CA LEU A 50 15.28 1.14 5.45
C LEU A 50 14.01 0.59 6.09
N THR A 51 12.84 1.15 5.76
CA THR A 51 11.55 0.61 6.17
C THR A 51 10.66 0.33 4.97
N TYR A 52 10.18 -0.90 4.86
CA TYR A 52 9.21 -1.32 3.84
C TYR A 52 7.83 -1.49 4.48
N THR A 53 6.85 -0.71 4.05
CA THR A 53 5.47 -0.77 4.58
C THR A 53 4.48 -1.21 3.52
N GLY A 54 3.36 -1.75 3.97
CA GLY A 54 2.26 -2.11 3.09
C GLY A 54 1.08 -2.64 3.89
N TYR A 55 0.08 -3.11 3.15
CA TYR A 55 -1.14 -3.68 3.70
C TYR A 55 -1.32 -5.10 3.17
N SER A 56 -1.95 -5.94 3.97
CA SER A 56 -2.42 -7.28 3.59
C SER A 56 -3.83 -7.51 4.15
N GLY A 57 -4.56 -8.49 3.63
CA GLY A 57 -5.94 -8.75 4.04
C GLY A 57 -6.95 -7.83 3.36
N SER A 58 -8.23 -8.03 3.64
CA SER A 58 -9.35 -7.29 3.05
C SER A 58 -10.20 -6.65 4.14
N MET A 59 -10.60 -5.39 3.96
CA MET A 59 -11.54 -4.67 4.84
C MET A 59 -11.22 -4.81 6.34
N GLU A 60 -12.02 -5.55 7.10
CA GLU A 60 -11.90 -5.76 8.54
C GLU A 60 -10.69 -6.63 8.91
N GLU A 61 -10.23 -7.49 8.01
CA GLU A 61 -9.02 -8.30 8.18
C GLU A 61 -7.75 -7.57 7.71
N ARG A 62 -7.85 -6.26 7.46
CA ARG A 62 -6.71 -5.48 6.97
C ARG A 62 -5.64 -5.38 8.05
N VAL A 63 -4.47 -5.87 7.70
CA VAL A 63 -3.26 -5.79 8.52
C VAL A 63 -2.28 -4.83 7.87
N GLU A 64 -1.99 -3.75 8.59
CA GLU A 64 -0.86 -2.88 8.30
C GLU A 64 0.42 -3.58 8.70
N TYR A 65 1.42 -3.62 7.82
CA TYR A 65 2.74 -4.14 8.16
C TYR A 65 3.84 -3.15 7.82
N ALA A 66 4.89 -3.17 8.64
CA ALA A 66 6.15 -2.49 8.41
C ALA A 66 7.30 -3.46 8.68
N TYR A 67 8.25 -3.54 7.77
CA TYR A 67 9.50 -4.27 7.90
C TYR A 67 10.62 -3.25 7.97
N ARG A 68 11.16 -3.03 9.17
CA ARG A 68 12.35 -2.20 9.37
C ARG A 68 13.59 -3.07 9.26
N LEU A 69 14.48 -2.75 8.33
CA LEU A 69 15.72 -3.50 8.11
C LEU A 69 16.64 -3.33 9.33
N ILE A 70 17.09 -4.46 9.89
CA ILE A 70 18.07 -4.51 10.99
C ILE A 70 19.45 -4.85 10.43
N ARG A 71 19.50 -5.86 9.56
CA ARG A 71 20.73 -6.36 8.95
C ARG A 71 20.45 -6.73 7.51
N LEU A 72 21.29 -6.23 6.60
CA LEU A 72 21.29 -6.60 5.20
C LEU A 72 22.25 -7.77 5.01
N ASP A 73 21.75 -8.89 4.48
CA ASP A 73 22.57 -10.08 4.24
C ASP A 73 23.03 -10.14 2.78
N ALA A 74 22.12 -9.83 1.85
CA ALA A 74 22.40 -9.76 0.43
C ALA A 74 21.34 -8.92 -0.28
N TRP A 75 21.68 -8.40 -1.45
CA TRP A 75 20.70 -7.82 -2.37
C TRP A 75 21.09 -8.11 -3.82
N GLN A 76 20.10 -8.06 -4.71
CA GLN A 76 20.28 -8.34 -6.12
C GLN A 76 19.45 -7.37 -6.94
N MET A 77 20.07 -6.81 -7.97
CA MET A 77 19.39 -6.01 -8.99
C MET A 77 18.91 -6.93 -10.12
N GLY A 78 17.60 -6.93 -10.36
CA GLY A 78 17.00 -7.58 -11.53
C GLY A 78 16.38 -6.56 -12.48
N LYS A 79 16.01 -7.02 -13.69
CA LYS A 79 15.39 -6.18 -14.73
C LYS A 79 14.11 -5.45 -14.28
N ARG A 80 13.27 -6.10 -13.47
CA ARG A 80 11.95 -5.57 -13.03
C ARG A 80 11.83 -5.37 -11.52
N SER A 81 12.78 -5.85 -10.72
CA SER A 81 12.68 -5.81 -9.27
C SER A 81 14.05 -5.85 -8.61
N ILE A 82 14.16 -5.19 -7.46
CA ILE A 82 15.29 -5.29 -6.53
C ILE A 82 14.92 -6.32 -5.46
N ARG A 83 15.79 -7.31 -5.24
CA ARG A 83 15.63 -8.28 -4.15
C ARG A 83 16.50 -7.84 -2.98
N ILE A 84 15.92 -7.74 -1.79
CA ILE A 84 16.61 -7.37 -0.55
C ILE A 84 16.40 -8.51 0.44
N GLN A 85 17.49 -9.15 0.86
CA GLN A 85 17.51 -10.25 1.80
C GLN A 85 18.16 -9.79 3.10
N GLY A 86 17.47 -10.03 4.21
CA GLY A 86 17.99 -9.60 5.51
C GLY A 86 17.09 -9.97 6.68
N SER A 87 17.51 -9.50 7.85
CA SER A 87 16.74 -9.54 9.09
C SER A 87 15.98 -8.23 9.27
N PHE A 88 14.70 -8.32 9.58
CA PHE A 88 13.78 -7.20 9.74
C PHE A 88 13.04 -7.27 11.07
N ASP A 89 12.78 -6.11 11.66
CA ASP A 89 11.73 -5.97 12.66
C ASP A 89 10.40 -5.81 11.92
N LYS A 90 9.56 -6.84 11.98
CA LYS A 90 8.19 -6.82 11.48
C LYS A 90 7.30 -6.24 12.56
N ILE A 91 6.70 -5.10 12.26
CA ILE A 91 5.64 -4.47 13.04
C ILE A 91 4.34 -4.73 12.27
N THR A 92 3.32 -5.27 12.93
CA THR A 92 1.97 -5.35 12.38
C THR A 92 0.99 -4.61 13.26
N ARG A 93 0.02 -4.00 12.62
CA ARG A 93 -1.14 -3.38 13.24
C ARG A 93 -2.38 -4.02 12.63
N ASP A 94 -3.15 -4.69 13.48
CA ASP A 94 -4.43 -5.30 13.14
C ASP A 94 -5.48 -4.87 14.20
N PHE A 95 -6.69 -5.43 14.11
CA PHE A 95 -7.75 -5.16 15.09
C PHE A 95 -7.38 -5.64 16.51
N ALA A 96 -6.53 -6.66 16.64
CA ALA A 96 -6.09 -7.19 17.92
C ALA A 96 -4.99 -6.33 18.58
N GLY A 97 -4.34 -5.44 17.81
CA GLY A 97 -3.42 -4.43 18.32
C GLY A 97 -2.10 -4.38 17.55
N HIS A 98 -1.02 -4.04 18.26
CA HIS A 98 0.32 -3.96 17.69
C HIS A 98 1.13 -5.20 18.04
N SER A 99 1.73 -5.83 17.04
CA SER A 99 2.70 -6.91 17.23
C SER A 99 4.05 -6.51 16.65
N ARG A 100 5.13 -6.85 17.33
CA ARG A 100 6.51 -6.65 16.86
C ARG A 100 7.28 -7.94 17.03
N ARG A 101 7.93 -8.39 15.95
CA ARG A 101 8.81 -9.57 15.97
C ARG A 101 9.93 -9.46 14.95
N ARG A 102 11.06 -10.09 15.22
CA ARG A 102 12.16 -10.21 14.26
C ARG A 102 11.87 -11.33 13.26
N VAL A 103 12.11 -11.07 11.98
CA VAL A 103 11.93 -12.04 10.88
C VAL A 103 13.06 -11.93 9.88
N VAL A 104 13.49 -13.06 9.34
CA VAL A 104 14.31 -13.10 8.14
C VAL A 104 13.39 -13.09 6.94
N LYS A 105 13.60 -12.19 5.97
CA LYS A 105 12.73 -12.06 4.82
C LYS A 105 13.50 -11.67 3.56
N ASN A 106 12.97 -12.14 2.42
CA ASN A 106 13.39 -11.73 1.09
C ASN A 106 12.33 -10.80 0.51
N LEU A 107 12.59 -9.49 0.57
CA LEU A 107 11.71 -8.48 -0.04
C LEU A 107 11.98 -8.41 -1.54
N ARG A 108 10.91 -8.38 -2.35
CA ARG A 108 10.98 -8.05 -3.77
C ARG A 108 10.33 -6.69 -3.97
N VAL A 109 11.12 -5.71 -4.33
CA VAL A 109 10.68 -4.34 -4.57
C VAL A 109 10.60 -4.11 -6.07
N PRO A 110 9.40 -3.87 -6.64
CA PRO A 110 9.27 -3.53 -8.05
C PRO A 110 10.07 -2.28 -8.42
N ARG A 111 10.71 -2.28 -9.59
CA ARG A 111 11.44 -1.11 -10.12
C ARG A 111 10.49 -0.14 -10.80
N THR A 112 9.55 0.40 -10.04
CA THR A 112 8.61 1.45 -10.48
C THR A 112 9.05 2.85 -10.04
N PHE A 113 10.25 2.96 -9.47
CA PHE A 113 10.83 4.22 -9.00
C PHE A 113 11.35 5.06 -10.16
N THR A 114 11.46 6.37 -9.93
CA THR A 114 12.28 7.23 -10.80
C THR A 114 13.75 6.82 -10.69
N GLU A 115 14.54 7.05 -11.75
CA GLU A 115 15.97 6.72 -11.73
C GLU A 115 16.72 7.33 -10.53
N LYS A 116 16.37 8.58 -10.16
CA LYS A 116 16.98 9.26 -9.02
C LYS A 116 16.71 8.51 -7.71
N GLN A 117 15.47 8.08 -7.48
CA GLN A 117 15.10 7.32 -6.29
C GLN A 117 15.78 5.95 -6.27
N GLU A 118 15.86 5.29 -7.44
CA GLU A 118 16.53 4.01 -7.55
C GLU A 118 18.02 4.12 -7.20
N ARG A 119 18.73 5.14 -7.73
CA ARG A 119 20.15 5.39 -7.38
C ARG A 119 20.35 5.63 -5.89
N ILE A 120 19.45 6.37 -5.24
CA ILE A 120 19.51 6.60 -3.78
C ILE A 120 19.34 5.29 -3.01
N LEU A 121 18.39 4.45 -3.42
CA LEU A 121 18.18 3.14 -2.81
C LEU A 121 19.40 2.22 -3.00
N VAL A 122 19.94 2.15 -4.21
CA VAL A 122 21.13 1.36 -4.50
C VAL A 122 22.32 1.84 -3.68
N GLY A 123 22.58 3.15 -3.64
CA GLY A 123 23.66 3.71 -2.82
C GLY A 123 23.45 3.53 -1.31
N PHE A 124 22.21 3.33 -0.84
CA PHE A 124 21.97 2.85 0.52
C PHE A 124 22.36 1.37 0.66
N LEU A 125 21.88 0.49 -0.23
CA LEU A 125 22.16 -0.95 -0.15
C LEU A 125 23.66 -1.25 -0.25
N GLU A 126 24.38 -0.58 -1.14
CA GLU A 126 25.83 -0.73 -1.30
C GLU A 126 26.61 -0.38 -0.03
N ARG A 127 26.23 0.71 0.67
CA ARG A 127 26.89 1.12 1.92
C ARG A 127 26.68 0.14 3.08
N TYR A 128 25.57 -0.59 3.07
CA TYR A 128 25.18 -1.48 4.17
C TYR A 128 25.42 -2.96 3.85
N THR A 129 26.04 -3.28 2.72
CA THR A 129 26.37 -4.66 2.33
C THR A 129 27.87 -4.87 2.36
N ASP A 130 28.36 -5.80 3.18
CA ASP A 130 29.78 -6.19 3.22
C ASP A 130 30.17 -7.14 2.06
N ARG A 131 29.22 -7.46 1.17
CA ARG A 131 29.34 -8.46 0.10
C ARG A 131 29.12 -7.81 -1.28
N PRO A 132 29.81 -8.32 -2.33
CA PRO A 132 29.69 -7.77 -3.67
C PRO A 132 28.27 -7.92 -4.23
N VAL A 133 27.85 -6.91 -5.00
CA VAL A 133 26.57 -6.84 -5.69
C VAL A 133 26.51 -7.89 -6.78
N ILE A 134 25.53 -8.80 -6.73
CA ILE A 134 25.25 -9.71 -7.85
C ILE A 134 24.20 -9.04 -8.73
N CYS A 135 24.67 -8.28 -9.73
CA CYS A 135 23.83 -7.81 -10.83
C CYS A 135 23.54 -9.00 -11.74
N THR A 136 22.32 -9.51 -11.71
CA THR A 136 21.88 -10.50 -12.71
C THR A 136 21.40 -9.76 -13.95
N ASP A 137 22.34 -9.31 -14.76
CA ASP A 137 22.06 -9.05 -16.17
C ASP A 137 22.16 -10.39 -16.90
N LYS A 138 21.01 -11.01 -17.15
CA LYS A 138 20.91 -12.13 -18.07
C LYS A 138 19.80 -11.86 -19.07
N ILE A 139 20.26 -11.50 -20.28
CA ILE A 139 19.72 -11.72 -21.64
C ILE A 139 18.30 -11.18 -21.86
#